data_AF-A0A950GXI3-F1
#
_entry.id   AF-A0A950GXI3-F1
#
_cell.length_a   1.000
_cell.length_b   1.000
_cell.length_c   1.000
_cell.angle_alpha   90.00
_cell.angle_beta   90.00
_cell.angle_gamma   90.00
#
_symmetry.space_group_name_H-M   'P 1'
#
loop_
_entity.id
_entity.type
_entity.pdbx_description
1 polymer ?
#
loop_
_entity_poly.entity_id
_entity_poly.type
_entity_poly.pdbx_seq_one_letter_code
_entity_poly.pdbx_strand_id
1 'polypeptide(L)'
;AKGQEWKSVFVLNCVDGCIPSDLATGSSEEIEEERRLLYVAMTRAKDDLTLVAPQRFYVHGQPKKGDRHVYASRTRFIPPPLLKHFARQSWPPAAAEPAARASEGPKVDLAARMRAMWR
;
A
#
# COMPACT_ATOMS: atom_id res chain seq x y z
N ALA A 1 -22.87 1.79 -2.83
CA ALA A 1 -22.33 0.53 -2.25
C ALA A 1 -23.08 0.02 -1.01
N LYS A 2 -23.70 0.89 -0.20
CA LYS A 2 -24.37 0.47 1.04
C LYS A 2 -25.60 -0.41 0.75
N GLY A 3 -25.62 -1.62 1.28
CA GLY A 3 -26.75 -2.57 1.17
C GLY A 3 -26.73 -3.50 -0.03
N GLN A 4 -25.69 -3.46 -0.87
CA GLN A 4 -25.51 -4.35 -2.02
C GLN A 4 -24.32 -5.28 -1.80
N GLU A 5 -24.33 -6.44 -2.43
CA GLU A 5 -23.26 -7.44 -2.41
C GLU A 5 -22.92 -7.84 -3.85
N TRP A 6 -21.65 -8.16 -4.11
CA TRP A 6 -21.16 -8.57 -5.43
C TRP A 6 -20.36 -9.87 -5.30
N LYS A 7 -20.37 -10.69 -6.35
CA LYS A 7 -19.56 -11.92 -6.40
C LYS A 7 -18.07 -11.60 -6.22
N SER A 8 -17.57 -10.61 -6.95
CA SER A 8 -16.18 -10.16 -6.90
C SER A 8 -16.10 -8.66 -6.67
N VAL A 9 -15.22 -8.22 -5.77
CA VAL A 9 -14.95 -6.81 -5.46
C VAL A 9 -13.47 -6.51 -5.58
N PHE A 10 -13.15 -5.41 -6.25
CA PHE A 10 -11.82 -4.86 -6.37
C PHE A 10 -11.77 -3.53 -5.61
N VAL A 11 -10.98 -3.47 -4.54
CA VAL A 11 -10.70 -2.22 -3.83
C VAL A 11 -9.40 -1.65 -4.40
N LEU A 12 -9.50 -0.50 -5.04
CA LEU A 12 -8.36 0.19 -5.64
C LEU A 12 -7.70 1.13 -4.62
N ASN A 13 -6.44 1.51 -4.89
CA ASN A 13 -5.69 2.50 -4.10
C ASN A 13 -5.64 2.17 -2.59
N CYS A 14 -5.42 0.90 -2.23
CA CYS A 14 -5.21 0.46 -0.84
C CYS A 14 -3.82 0.88 -0.32
N VAL A 15 -3.56 2.19 -0.30
CA VAL A 15 -2.30 2.83 0.09
C VAL A 15 -2.57 3.96 1.08
N ASP A 16 -1.60 4.23 1.94
CA ASP A 16 -1.62 5.41 2.81
C ASP A 16 -1.61 6.69 1.95
N GLY A 17 -2.48 7.64 2.33
CA GLY A 17 -2.78 8.86 1.56
C GLY A 17 -4.06 8.75 0.72
N CYS A 18 -4.49 7.52 0.40
CA CYS A 18 -5.81 7.27 -0.19
C CYS A 18 -6.78 6.66 0.83
N ILE A 19 -6.34 5.63 1.57
CA ILE A 19 -7.13 4.99 2.64
C ILE A 19 -6.18 4.65 3.81
N PRO A 20 -6.21 5.39 4.93
CA PRO A 20 -7.01 6.59 5.15
C PRO A 20 -6.60 7.72 4.20
N SER A 21 -7.57 8.53 3.77
CA SER A 21 -7.32 9.77 3.03
C SER A 21 -6.52 10.75 3.90
N ASP A 22 -5.51 11.42 3.34
CA ASP A 22 -4.74 12.46 4.05
C ASP A 22 -5.62 13.60 4.57
N LEU A 23 -6.79 13.82 3.95
CA LEU A 23 -7.77 14.81 4.39
C LEU A 23 -8.59 14.36 5.61
N ALA A 24 -8.57 13.07 5.94
CA ALA A 24 -9.34 12.44 7.01
C ALA A 24 -8.41 11.85 8.10
N THR A 25 -7.21 12.40 8.24
CA THR A 25 -6.25 12.04 9.31
C THR A 25 -6.13 13.10 10.40
N GLY A 26 -7.08 14.04 10.48
CA GLY A 26 -7.05 15.14 11.45
C GLY A 26 -7.37 14.71 12.88
N SER A 27 -8.14 13.63 13.04
CA SER A 27 -8.46 13.04 14.34
C SER A 27 -8.49 11.51 14.30
N SER A 28 -8.46 10.88 15.47
CA SER A 28 -8.62 9.42 15.58
C SER A 28 -10.01 8.95 15.13
N GLU A 29 -11.04 9.75 15.35
CA GLU A 29 -12.41 9.41 14.95
C GLU A 29 -12.57 9.36 13.43
N GLU A 30 -11.99 10.32 12.70
CA GLU A 30 -11.97 10.33 11.23
C GLU A 30 -11.23 9.11 10.67
N ILE A 31 -10.07 8.76 11.26
CA ILE A 31 -9.31 7.57 10.86
C ILE A 31 -10.12 6.28 11.10
N GLU A 32 -10.86 6.19 12.21
CA GLU A 32 -11.72 5.04 12.46
C GLU A 32 -12.93 4.99 11.51
N GLU A 33 -13.44 6.12 11.05
CA GLU A 33 -14.45 6.15 9.99
C GLU A 33 -13.88 5.64 8.65
N GLU A 34 -12.69 6.10 8.25
CA GLU A 34 -12.00 5.58 7.06
C GLU A 34 -11.75 4.06 7.14
N ARG A 35 -11.40 3.57 8.34
CA ARG A 35 -11.29 2.13 8.60
C ARG A 35 -12.63 1.41 8.39
N ARG A 36 -13.73 1.99 8.88
CA ARG A 36 -15.09 1.45 8.66
C ARG A 36 -15.46 1.45 7.17
N LEU A 37 -15.10 2.48 6.43
CA LEU A 37 -15.32 2.53 4.98
C LEU A 37 -14.60 1.39 4.25
N LEU A 38 -13.32 1.15 4.58
CA LEU A 38 -12.57 0.03 4.03
C LEU A 38 -13.20 -1.31 4.40
N TYR A 39 -13.59 -1.50 5.67
CA TYR A 39 -14.27 -2.71 6.13
C TYR A 39 -15.57 -2.96 5.37
N VAL A 40 -16.40 -1.93 5.18
CA VAL A 40 -17.63 -2.03 4.41
C VAL A 40 -17.33 -2.43 2.97
N ALA A 41 -16.31 -1.85 2.33
CA ALA A 41 -15.92 -2.21 0.97
C ALA A 41 -15.46 -3.68 0.86
N MET A 42 -14.63 -4.16 1.80
CA MET A 42 -14.14 -5.54 1.84
C MET A 42 -15.28 -6.54 2.02
N THR A 43 -16.22 -6.24 2.91
CA THR A 43 -17.38 -7.10 3.21
C THR A 43 -18.48 -7.05 2.16
N ARG A 44 -18.31 -6.26 1.08
CA ARG A 44 -19.18 -6.32 -0.09
C ARG A 44 -18.89 -7.50 -1.01
N ALA A 45 -17.71 -8.10 -0.88
CA ALA A 45 -17.30 -9.27 -1.64
C ALA A 45 -17.96 -10.53 -1.08
N LYS A 46 -18.60 -11.32 -1.95
CA LYS A 46 -19.18 -12.61 -1.59
C LYS A 46 -18.20 -13.77 -1.81
N ASP A 47 -17.58 -13.82 -2.99
CA ASP A 47 -16.72 -14.92 -3.40
C ASP A 47 -15.25 -14.46 -3.47
N ASP A 48 -14.98 -13.34 -4.15
CA ASP A 48 -13.62 -12.87 -4.42
C ASP A 48 -13.39 -11.41 -3.97
N LEU A 49 -12.34 -11.18 -3.19
CA LEU A 49 -11.87 -9.86 -2.80
C LEU A 49 -10.44 -9.64 -3.30
N THR A 50 -10.23 -8.58 -4.07
CA THR A 50 -8.90 -8.15 -4.51
C THR A 50 -8.59 -6.75 -3.99
N LEU A 51 -7.47 -6.61 -3.27
CA LEU A 51 -6.96 -5.31 -2.80
C LEU A 51 -5.78 -4.89 -3.68
N VAL A 52 -5.89 -3.73 -4.31
CA VAL A 52 -4.88 -3.20 -5.23
C VAL A 52 -4.14 -2.05 -4.56
N ALA A 53 -2.82 -2.20 -4.40
CA ALA A 53 -1.93 -1.17 -3.89
C ALA A 53 -0.99 -0.70 -5.02
N PRO A 54 -1.27 0.45 -5.67
CA PRO A 54 -0.38 0.99 -6.68
C PRO A 54 0.96 1.37 -6.06
N GLN A 55 2.05 1.02 -6.75
CA GLN A 55 3.39 1.36 -6.28
C GLN A 55 3.78 2.81 -6.62
N ARG A 56 3.27 3.35 -7.74
CA ARG A 56 3.68 4.65 -8.30
C ARG A 56 2.48 5.55 -8.55
N PHE A 57 2.57 6.79 -8.06
CA PHE A 57 1.62 7.87 -8.32
C PHE A 57 2.31 8.95 -9.14
N TYR A 58 1.91 9.13 -10.40
CA TYR A 58 2.56 10.08 -11.29
C TYR A 58 2.15 11.52 -10.98
N VAL A 59 3.14 12.43 -10.97
CA VAL A 59 2.93 13.85 -10.69
C VAL A 59 2.32 14.54 -11.91
N HIS A 60 1.44 15.51 -11.70
CA HIS A 60 0.87 16.33 -12.78
C HIS A 60 1.90 17.32 -13.36
N GLY A 61 1.62 17.85 -14.56
CA GLY A 61 2.49 18.86 -15.19
C GLY A 61 3.84 18.32 -15.65
N GLN A 62 3.94 17.04 -15.99
CA GLN A 62 5.12 16.45 -16.60
C GLN A 62 4.89 16.14 -18.10
N PRO A 63 5.97 16.06 -18.91
CA PRO A 63 5.86 15.65 -20.31
C PRO A 63 5.18 14.28 -20.46
N LYS A 64 4.58 13.98 -21.63
CA LYS A 64 3.88 12.70 -21.88
C LYS A 64 4.71 11.43 -21.63
N LYS A 65 6.04 11.54 -21.69
CA LYS A 65 7.00 10.46 -21.41
C LYS A 65 7.79 10.68 -20.12
N GLY A 66 7.32 11.57 -19.25
CA GLY A 66 7.92 11.79 -17.94
C GLY A 66 7.64 10.62 -17.00
N ASP A 67 8.63 10.27 -16.18
CA ASP A 67 8.52 9.21 -15.16
C ASP A 67 8.61 9.80 -13.74
N ARG A 68 8.22 11.06 -13.54
CA ARG A 68 8.18 11.64 -12.20
C ARG A 68 6.99 11.06 -11.45
N HIS A 69 7.27 10.32 -10.40
CA HIS A 69 6.26 9.69 -9.56
C HIS A 69 6.67 9.72 -8.08
N VAL A 70 5.67 9.60 -7.23
CA VAL A 70 5.80 9.39 -5.79
C VAL A 70 5.46 7.94 -5.48
N TYR A 71 6.10 7.39 -4.46
CA TYR A 71 5.80 6.07 -3.93
C TYR A 71 4.85 6.20 -2.75
N ALA A 72 3.86 5.33 -2.69
CA ALA A 72 2.95 5.21 -1.55
C ALA A 72 3.14 3.86 -0.86
N SER A 73 3.07 3.87 0.47
CA SER A 73 3.06 2.65 1.26
C SER A 73 1.66 2.01 1.20
N ARG A 74 1.56 0.68 1.28
CA ARG A 74 0.27 0.00 1.47
C ARG A 74 -0.44 0.58 2.70
N THR A 75 -1.77 0.65 2.64
CA THR A 75 -2.61 1.14 3.73
C THR A 75 -2.23 0.52 5.07
N ARG A 76 -2.11 1.36 6.10
CA ARG A 76 -1.86 0.95 7.48
C ARG A 76 -2.97 0.07 8.07
N PHE A 77 -4.16 0.06 7.47
CA PHE A 77 -5.26 -0.79 7.89
C PHE A 77 -5.06 -2.28 7.54
N ILE A 78 -4.13 -2.60 6.63
CA ILE A 78 -3.73 -3.97 6.30
C ILE A 78 -2.25 -4.18 6.69
N PRO A 79 -1.98 -4.35 7.99
CA PRO A 79 -0.61 -4.53 8.49
C PRO A 79 -0.02 -5.88 8.07
N PRO A 80 1.32 -6.05 8.14
CA PRO A 80 2.00 -7.28 7.72
C PRO A 80 1.41 -8.60 8.25
N PRO A 81 0.95 -8.70 9.52
CA PRO A 81 0.35 -9.95 10.03
C PRO A 81 -0.93 -10.36 9.32
N LEU A 82 -1.67 -9.43 8.70
CA LEU A 82 -2.89 -9.76 7.95
C LEU A 82 -2.59 -10.31 6.55
N LEU A 83 -1.38 -10.08 6.03
CA LEU A 83 -1.03 -10.49 4.66
C LEU A 83 -1.07 -12.00 4.44
N LYS A 84 -0.99 -12.80 5.50
CA LYS A 84 -1.14 -14.27 5.41
C LYS A 84 -2.53 -14.70 4.93
N HIS A 85 -3.53 -13.83 5.04
CA HIS A 85 -4.90 -14.07 4.57
C HIS A 85 -5.12 -13.68 3.11
N PHE A 86 -4.11 -13.11 2.44
CA PHE A 86 -4.21 -12.66 1.06
C PHE A 86 -3.21 -13.41 0.17
N ALA A 87 -3.66 -13.81 -1.01
CA ALA A 87 -2.73 -14.18 -2.08
C ALA A 87 -1.98 -12.92 -2.52
N ARG A 88 -0.64 -12.93 -2.40
CA ARG A 88 0.21 -11.78 -2.75
C ARG A 88 0.67 -11.91 -4.18
N GLN A 89 0.35 -10.92 -5.00
CA GLN A 89 0.77 -10.85 -6.40
C GLN A 89 1.34 -9.46 -6.71
N SER A 90 2.36 -9.39 -7.57
CA SER A 90 2.87 -8.15 -8.14
C SER A 90 2.40 -8.01 -9.58
N TRP A 91 2.25 -6.76 -10.04
CA TRP A 91 2.04 -6.48 -11.46
C TRP A 91 3.07 -5.46 -11.96
N PRO A 92 3.83 -5.76 -13.04
CA PRO A 92 3.84 -7.02 -13.77
C PRO A 92 4.23 -8.22 -12.88
N PRO A 93 3.79 -9.44 -13.21
CA PRO A 93 4.20 -10.63 -12.47
C PRO A 93 5.72 -10.64 -12.44
N ALA A 94 6.31 -10.74 -11.24
CA ALA A 94 7.74 -10.94 -11.15
C ALA A 94 8.06 -12.16 -12.02
N ALA A 95 8.88 -11.98 -13.05
CA ALA A 95 9.50 -13.13 -13.69
C ALA A 95 10.13 -13.96 -12.57
N ALA A 96 10.03 -15.29 -12.63
CA ALA A 96 10.69 -16.15 -11.66
C ALA A 96 12.20 -15.87 -11.75
N GLU A 97 12.67 -14.90 -10.96
CA GLU A 97 14.08 -14.60 -10.86
C GLU A 97 14.70 -15.83 -10.19
N PRO A 98 15.73 -16.44 -10.80
CA PRO A 98 16.48 -17.49 -10.12
C PRO A 98 16.92 -16.90 -8.78
N ALA A 99 16.58 -17.59 -7.69
CA ALA A 99 16.73 -17.15 -6.30
C ALA A 99 17.82 -16.08 -6.17
N ALA A 100 17.40 -14.81 -6.09
CA ALA A 100 18.32 -13.70 -6.01
C ALA A 100 19.29 -14.02 -4.87
N ARG A 101 20.58 -14.23 -5.21
CA ARG A 101 21.63 -14.34 -4.21
C ARG A 101 21.46 -13.13 -3.31
N ALA A 102 21.22 -13.35 -2.02
CA ALA A 102 21.12 -12.27 -1.05
C ALA A 102 22.26 -11.30 -1.35
N SER A 103 21.93 -10.07 -1.73
CA SER A 103 22.97 -9.09 -2.00
C SER A 103 23.68 -8.86 -0.67
N GLU A 104 24.92 -9.33 -0.55
CA GLU A 104 25.87 -8.92 0.49
C GLU A 104 26.32 -7.48 0.22
N GLY A 105 25.35 -6.58 0.03
CA GLY A 105 25.63 -5.15 0.03
C GLY A 105 26.19 -4.77 1.42
N PRO A 106 27.08 -3.78 1.49
CA PRO A 106 27.66 -3.36 2.75
C PRO A 106 26.54 -2.98 3.73
N LYS A 107 26.49 -3.67 4.88
CA LYS A 107 25.55 -3.37 5.96
C LYS A 107 25.92 -2.01 6.54
N VAL A 108 25.19 -0.97 6.14
CA VAL A 108 25.38 0.37 6.68
C VAL A 108 24.75 0.44 8.06
N ASP A 109 25.59 0.57 9.10
CA ASP A 109 25.14 0.84 10.46
C ASP A 109 24.68 2.31 10.57
N LEU A 110 23.38 2.51 10.36
CA LEU A 110 22.71 3.80 10.50
C LEU A 110 22.86 4.37 11.92
N ALA A 111 22.87 3.53 12.96
CA ALA A 111 22.98 3.96 14.35
C ALA A 111 24.40 4.46 14.69
N ALA A 112 25.44 3.87 14.12
CA ALA A 112 26.79 4.42 14.21
C ALA A 112 26.92 5.78 13.51
N ARG A 113 26.33 5.92 12.31
CA ARG A 113 26.35 7.17 11.55
C ARG A 113 25.61 8.31 12.25
N MET A 114 24.47 8.02 12.89
CA MET A 114 23.71 9.02 13.65
C MET A 114 24.47 9.49 14.90
N ARG A 115 25.15 8.59 15.62
CA ARG A 115 25.97 8.97 16.79
C ARG A 115 27.17 9.84 16.43
N ALA A 116 27.79 9.61 15.27
CA ALA A 116 28.94 10.39 14.81
C ALA A 116 28.58 11.83 14.41
N MET A 117 27.31 12.10 14.07
CA MET A 117 26.85 13.40 13.60
C MET A 117 26.52 14.39 14.74
N TRP A 118 26.56 13.91 16.00
CA TRP A 118 26.23 14.68 17.22
C TRP A 118 27.45 14.88 18.13
N ARG A 119 28.66 14.83 17.54
CA ARG A 119 29.94 15.26 18.12
C ARG A 119 30.46 16.46 17.35
#